data_AF-A0A961BJK2-F1
#
_entry.id   AF-A0A961BJK2-F1
#
_cell.length_a   1.000
_cell.length_b   1.000
_cell.length_c   1.000
_cell.angle_alpha   90.00
_cell.angle_beta   90.00
_cell.angle_gamma   90.00
#
_symmetry.space_group_name_H-M   'P 1'
#
loop_
_entity.id
_entity.type
_entity.pdbx_description
1 polymer ?
#
loop_
_entity_poly.entity_id
_entity_poly.type
_entity_poly.pdbx_seq_one_letter_code
_entity_poly.pdbx_strand_id
1 'polypeptide(L)'
;MQGVATSAASAPWETGSPNFHAWEMRGVYPKILTHALHGEEPIKLFADAQRILEDLIQNDRVHARAVWGVWPASSTGEDVPLFTDDTRTELLRTFHFLRQQK
;
A
#
# COMPACT_ATOMS: atom_id res chain seq x y z
N MET A 1 0.98 16.47 -19.70
CA MET A 1 2.17 15.58 -19.70
C MET A 1 2.05 14.69 -18.47
N GLN A 2 1.49 13.49 -18.61
CA GLN A 2 1.42 12.51 -17.52
C GLN A 2 2.57 11.53 -17.70
N GLY A 3 3.57 11.63 -16.83
CA GLY A 3 4.63 10.63 -16.74
C GLY A 3 4.03 9.34 -16.20
N VAL A 4 4.10 8.28 -17.01
CA VAL A 4 3.87 6.92 -16.52
C VAL A 4 5.05 6.60 -15.62
N ALA A 5 4.85 6.75 -14.31
CA ALA A 5 5.79 6.24 -13.33
C ALA A 5 5.67 4.72 -13.32
N THR A 6 6.33 4.06 -14.27
CA THR A 6 6.76 2.67 -14.07
C THR A 6 7.87 2.73 -13.03
N SER A 7 7.51 2.81 -11.75
CA SER A 7 8.46 2.50 -10.70
C SER A 7 8.74 1.01 -10.82
N ALA A 8 9.90 0.66 -11.36
CA ALA A 8 10.53 -0.60 -11.05
C ALA A 8 10.72 -0.59 -9.52
N ALA A 9 9.75 -1.18 -8.81
CA ALA A 9 9.78 -1.32 -7.37
C ALA A 9 10.98 -2.19 -7.02
N SER A 10 12.03 -1.56 -6.53
CA SER A 10 13.19 -2.25 -6.00
C SER A 10 12.77 -3.05 -4.76
N ALA A 11 12.56 -4.36 -4.94
CA ALA A 11 12.96 -5.45 -4.02
C ALA A 11 12.63 -5.33 -2.50
N PRO A 12 12.39 -6.46 -1.80
CA PRO A 12 11.33 -7.46 -1.93
C PRO A 12 10.51 -7.62 -0.61
N TRP A 13 9.81 -6.63 -0.01
CA TRP A 13 9.29 -6.79 1.39
C TRP A 13 8.28 -5.73 1.92
N GLU A 14 7.52 -5.02 1.09
CA GLU A 14 6.79 -3.77 1.44
C GLU A 14 5.82 -3.81 2.65
N THR A 15 5.51 -4.98 3.22
CA THR A 15 5.30 -5.12 4.68
C THR A 15 5.70 -6.54 5.10
N GLY A 16 6.99 -6.78 5.32
CA GLY A 16 7.52 -8.13 5.56
C GLY A 16 6.80 -8.86 6.70
N SER A 17 6.55 -8.21 7.83
CA SER A 17 5.95 -8.86 9.00
C SER A 17 4.51 -9.36 8.76
N PRO A 18 3.56 -8.59 8.18
CA PRO A 18 2.25 -9.10 7.78
C PRO A 18 2.27 -10.35 6.89
N ASN A 19 3.21 -10.43 5.93
CA ASN A 19 3.30 -11.59 5.05
C ASN A 19 3.71 -12.83 5.83
N PHE A 20 4.73 -12.75 6.70
CA PHE A 20 5.13 -13.88 7.53
C PHE A 20 4.06 -14.25 8.56
N HIS A 21 3.30 -13.28 9.08
CA HIS A 21 2.16 -13.55 9.96
C HIS A 21 1.05 -14.35 9.27
N ALA A 22 0.82 -14.15 7.97
CA ALA A 22 -0.16 -14.94 7.21
C ALA A 22 0.21 -16.43 7.13
N TRP A 23 1.50 -16.75 7.26
CA TRP A 23 2.03 -18.11 7.30
C TRP A 23 2.36 -18.56 8.74
N GLU A 24 1.75 -17.91 9.74
CA GLU A 24 1.93 -18.18 11.18
C GLU A 24 3.38 -18.05 11.69
N MET A 25 4.28 -17.48 10.89
CA MET A 25 5.67 -17.25 11.28
C MET A 25 5.76 -15.95 12.10
N ARG A 26 5.97 -16.10 13.41
CA ARG A 26 6.07 -14.97 14.34
C ARG A 26 7.48 -14.38 14.28
N GLY A 27 7.61 -13.22 13.65
CA GLY A 27 8.87 -12.50 13.64
C GLY A 27 8.79 -11.18 12.88
N VAL A 28 9.64 -10.24 13.25
CA VAL A 28 9.75 -8.95 12.56
C VAL A 28 10.76 -9.09 11.44
N TYR A 29 10.38 -8.71 10.22
CA TYR A 29 11.34 -8.60 9.12
C TYR A 29 12.33 -7.47 9.39
N PRO A 30 13.64 -7.63 9.12
CA PRO A 30 14.31 -8.78 8.50
C PRO A 30 14.83 -9.84 9.49
N LYS A 31 14.65 -9.66 10.81
CA LYS A 31 15.21 -10.54 11.85
C LYS A 31 14.68 -11.97 11.80
N ILE A 32 13.50 -12.18 11.20
CA ILE A 32 12.91 -13.50 10.99
C ILE A 32 13.74 -14.39 10.05
N LEU A 33 14.54 -13.80 9.15
CA LEU A 33 15.38 -14.53 8.20
C LEU A 33 16.63 -15.14 8.85
N THR A 34 17.04 -14.64 10.02
CA THR A 34 18.22 -15.09 10.76
C THR A 34 17.87 -15.78 12.08
N HIS A 35 16.57 -16.04 12.32
CA HIS A 35 16.10 -16.50 13.62
C HIS A 35 16.24 -18.02 13.76
N ALA A 36 16.94 -18.48 14.81
CA ALA A 36 17.24 -19.89 15.04
C ALA A 36 16.01 -20.80 15.20
N LEU A 37 14.85 -20.24 15.60
CA LEU A 37 13.59 -20.99 15.77
C LEU A 37 12.91 -21.40 14.46
N HIS A 38 13.13 -20.68 13.36
CA HIS A 38 12.44 -20.94 12.09
C HIS A 38 13.39 -21.46 10.99
N GLY A 39 14.68 -21.56 11.27
CA GLY A 39 15.67 -22.16 10.36
C GLY A 39 15.69 -21.48 8.99
N GLU A 40 15.75 -22.28 7.92
CA GLU A 40 15.82 -21.82 6.52
C GLU A 40 14.44 -21.59 5.87
N GLU A 41 13.35 -21.95 6.55
CA GLU A 41 12.00 -21.93 5.96
C GLU A 41 11.53 -20.51 5.58
N PRO A 42 11.78 -19.46 6.40
CA PRO A 42 11.50 -18.08 6.00
C PRO A 42 12.30 -17.63 4.77
N ILE A 43 13.52 -18.14 4.59
CA ILE A 43 14.39 -17.83 3.45
C ILE A 43 13.85 -18.48 2.17
N LYS A 44 13.38 -19.74 2.26
CA LYS A 44 12.77 -20.45 1.14
C LYS A 44 11.47 -19.81 0.70
N LEU A 45 10.57 -19.51 1.65
CA LEU A 45 9.31 -18.83 1.36
C LEU A 45 9.55 -17.46 0.70
N PHE A 46 10.56 -16.73 1.17
CA PHE A 46 10.93 -15.45 0.59
C PHE A 46 11.43 -15.58 -0.86
N ALA A 47 12.32 -16.54 -1.12
CA ALA A 47 12.84 -16.79 -2.47
C ALA A 47 11.73 -17.22 -3.44
N ASP A 48 10.83 -18.09 -3.02
CA ASP A 48 9.69 -18.53 -3.83
C ASP A 48 8.70 -17.40 -4.11
N ALA A 49 8.39 -16.57 -3.10
CA ALA A 49 7.52 -15.41 -3.29
C ALA A 49 8.12 -14.40 -4.29
N GLN A 50 9.44 -14.14 -4.21
CA GLN A 50 10.12 -13.26 -5.15
C GLN A 50 10.09 -13.84 -6.58
N ARG A 51 10.30 -15.15 -6.74
CA ARG A 51 10.22 -15.82 -8.04
C ARG A 51 8.83 -15.72 -8.66
N ILE A 52 7.77 -15.93 -7.88
CA ILE A 52 6.39 -15.82 -8.36
C ILE A 52 6.08 -14.36 -8.73
N LEU A 53 6.50 -13.39 -7.91
CA LEU A 53 6.28 -11.98 -8.22
C LEU A 53 6.98 -11.57 -9.52
N GLU A 54 8.22 -12.02 -9.72
CA GLU A 54 8.97 -11.79 -10.96
C GLU A 54 8.25 -12.41 -12.16
N ASP A 55 7.74 -13.64 -12.05
CA ASP A 55 6.93 -14.28 -13.12
C ASP A 55 5.67 -13.47 -13.45
N LEU A 56 4.99 -12.93 -12.43
CA LEU A 56 3.78 -12.14 -12.61
C LEU A 56 4.07 -10.80 -13.31
N ILE A 57 5.22 -10.19 -13.02
CA ILE A 57 5.68 -8.93 -13.64
C ILE A 57 6.17 -9.18 -15.07
N GLN A 58 7.05 -10.17 -15.27
CA GLN A 58 7.67 -10.46 -16.58
C GLN A 58 6.66 -10.93 -17.61
N ASN A 59 5.66 -11.72 -17.20
CA ASN A 59 4.61 -12.20 -18.09
C ASN A 59 3.38 -11.29 -18.15
N ASP A 60 3.47 -10.08 -17.60
CA ASP A 60 2.41 -9.06 -17.62
C ASP A 60 1.05 -9.63 -17.15
N ARG A 61 1.09 -10.49 -16.12
CA ARG A 61 -0.09 -11.21 -15.61
C ARG A 61 -0.89 -10.38 -14.62
N VAL A 62 -0.28 -9.34 -14.05
CA VAL A 62 -0.89 -8.48 -13.04
C VAL A 62 -0.59 -7.04 -13.38
N HIS A 63 -1.64 -6.21 -13.41
CA HIS A 63 -1.51 -4.78 -13.60
C HIS A 63 -2.02 -4.04 -12.37
N ALA A 64 -1.16 -3.23 -11.77
CA ALA A 64 -1.58 -2.28 -10.75
C ALA A 64 -2.42 -1.18 -11.40
N ARG A 65 -3.69 -1.08 -11.00
CA ARG A 65 -4.59 0.00 -11.44
C ARG A 65 -4.87 0.91 -10.26
N ALA A 66 -4.56 2.19 -10.42
CA ALA A 66 -4.84 3.20 -9.41
C ALA A 66 -5.58 4.38 -10.06
N VAL A 67 -6.53 4.94 -9.32
CA VAL A 67 -7.20 6.21 -9.65
C VAL A 67 -6.97 7.13 -8.48
N TRP A 68 -6.42 8.31 -8.75
CA TRP A 68 -6.21 9.36 -7.76
C TRP A 68 -6.68 10.69 -8.33
N GLY A 69 -7.08 11.59 -7.44
CA GLY A 69 -7.49 12.94 -7.80
C GLY A 69 -7.16 13.91 -6.67
N VAL A 70 -6.98 15.17 -7.04
CA VAL A 70 -6.76 16.27 -6.10
C VAL A 70 -7.91 17.23 -6.30
N TRP A 71 -8.62 17.51 -5.21
CA TRP A 71 -9.77 18.41 -5.21
C TRP A 71 -9.54 19.55 -4.21
N PRO A 72 -9.98 20.77 -4.53
CA PRO A 72 -10.02 21.85 -3.57
C PRO A 72 -10.98 21.49 -2.44
N ALA A 73 -10.49 21.59 -1.21
CA ALA A 73 -11.22 21.22 0.00
C ALA A 73 -11.09 22.30 1.07
N SER A 74 -12.09 22.41 1.94
CA SER A 74 -12.04 23.26 3.14
C SER A 74 -12.51 22.45 4.35
N SER A 75 -11.92 22.66 5.52
CA SER A 75 -12.38 22.04 6.77
C SER A 75 -13.42 22.94 7.43
N THR A 76 -14.59 22.39 7.72
CA THR A 76 -15.67 23.05 8.45
C THR A 76 -16.07 22.18 9.63
N GLY A 77 -15.45 22.40 10.78
CA GLY A 77 -15.69 21.60 11.99
C GLY A 77 -15.21 20.16 11.83
N GLU A 78 -16.15 19.22 11.80
CA GLU A 78 -15.89 17.76 11.66
C GLU A 78 -16.02 17.29 10.20
N ASP A 79 -16.39 18.20 9.29
CA ASP A 79 -16.67 17.91 7.90
C ASP A 79 -15.65 18.58 6.97
N VAL A 80 -15.38 17.92 5.85
CA VAL A 80 -14.52 18.42 4.78
C VAL A 80 -15.32 18.47 3.47
N PRO A 81 -15.96 19.60 3.15
CA PRO A 81 -16.48 19.87 1.81
C PRO A 81 -15.38 19.90 0.76
N LEU A 82 -15.60 19.14 -0.32
CA LEU A 82 -14.87 19.20 -1.58
C LEU A 82 -15.64 20.06 -2.59
N PHE A 83 -14.92 20.82 -3.39
CA PHE A 83 -15.48 21.68 -4.43
C PHE A 83 -15.12 21.16 -5.83
N THR A 84 -15.93 21.54 -6.83
CA THR A 84 -15.68 21.17 -8.23
C THR A 84 -14.47 21.90 -8.82
N ASP A 85 -14.19 23.12 -8.33
CA ASP A 85 -13.09 23.97 -8.78
C ASP A 85 -12.57 24.89 -7.66
N ASP A 86 -11.52 25.67 -7.99
CA ASP A 86 -10.86 26.59 -7.05
C ASP A 86 -11.73 27.80 -6.65
N THR A 87 -12.84 28.06 -7.35
CA THR A 87 -13.77 29.14 -6.98
C THR A 87 -14.56 28.80 -5.72
N ARG A 88 -14.62 27.51 -5.37
CA ARG A 88 -15.31 26.98 -4.18
C ARG A 88 -16.79 27.37 -4.09
N THR A 89 -17.43 27.62 -5.24
CA THR A 89 -18.86 27.97 -5.27
C THR A 89 -19.76 26.75 -5.34
N GLU A 90 -19.33 25.69 -6.05
CA GLU A 90 -20.12 24.48 -6.23
C GLU A 90 -19.51 23.33 -5.41
N LEU A 91 -20.34 22.77 -4.53
CA LEU A 91 -19.96 21.65 -3.68
C LEU A 91 -20.03 20.35 -4.48
N LEU A 92 -18.92 19.62 -4.54
CA LEU A 92 -18.85 18.30 -5.16
C LEU A 92 -19.36 17.21 -4.19
N ARG A 93 -18.80 17.18 -2.97
CA ARG A 93 -19.12 16.17 -1.94
C ARG A 93 -18.57 16.61 -0.59
N THR A 94 -19.24 16.22 0.50
CA THR A 94 -18.71 16.40 1.86
C THR A 94 -18.22 15.09 2.42
N PHE A 95 -17.01 15.07 2.99
CA PHE A 95 -16.49 13.96 3.79
C PHE A 95 -16.71 14.25 5.27
N HIS A 96 -17.31 13.31 5.97
CA HIS A 96 -17.61 13.42 7.40
C HIS A 96 -16.56 12.64 8.21
N PHE A 97 -15.94 13.27 9.19
CA PHE A 97 -14.94 12.64 10.06
C PHE A 97 -15.45 12.51 11.48
N LEU A 98 -15.12 11.39 12.12
CA LEU A 98 -15.47 11.16 13.52
C LEU A 98 -14.47 11.86 14.43
N ARG A 99 -15.00 12.55 15.46
CA ARG A 99 -14.19 13.12 16.54
C ARG A 99 -14.07 12.13 17.68
N GLN A 100 -12.84 11.86 18.12
CA GLN A 100 -12.61 11.06 19.31
C GLN A 100 -13.10 11.83 20.55
N GLN A 101 -14.18 11.36 21.17
CA GLN A 101 -14.63 11.81 22.49
C GLN A 101 -14.07 10.83 23.54
N LYS A 102 -13.37 11.36 24.54
CA LYS A 102 -12.88 10.61 25.70
C LYS A 102 -13.88 10.74 26.84
#